data_AF-A0A816WN02-F1
#
_entry.id   AF-A0A816WN02-F1
#
_cell.length_a   1.000
_cell.length_b   1.000
_cell.length_c   1.000
_cell.angle_alpha   90.00
_cell.angle_beta   90.00
_cell.angle_gamma   90.00
#
_symmetry.space_group_name_H-M   'P 1'
#
loop_
_entity.id
_entity.type
_entity.pdbx_description
1 polymer ?
#
loop_
_entity_poly.entity_id
_entity_poly.type
_entity_poly.pdbx_seq_one_letter_code
_entity_poly.pdbx_strand_id
1 'polypeptide(L)'
;MRSASIFLVSCILMFFIMNNVKDVEAGLSPMDNQCGRKDIFVGGCGPDGNKTCINDFVKKGGEGNRPSSCECDDFGQEHLCRCNFSC
;
A
#
# COMPACT_ATOMS: atom_id res chain seq x y z
N MET A 1 32.77 6.45 -30.46
CA MET A 1 31.48 5.71 -30.54
C MET A 1 31.12 4.94 -29.26
N ARG A 2 32.08 4.46 -28.45
CA ARG A 2 31.78 3.76 -27.17
C ARG A 2 31.04 4.62 -26.14
N SER A 3 31.35 5.92 -26.07
CA SER A 3 30.70 6.86 -25.13
C SER A 3 29.20 7.05 -25.42
N ALA A 4 28.83 7.28 -26.68
CA ALA A 4 27.42 7.44 -27.07
C ALA A 4 26.55 6.21 -26.76
N SER A 5 27.12 5.00 -26.93
CA SER A 5 26.42 3.76 -26.57
C SER A 5 26.16 3.64 -25.06
N ILE A 6 27.10 4.07 -24.21
CA ILE A 6 26.93 4.04 -22.75
C ILE A 6 25.85 5.04 -22.32
N PHE A 7 25.83 6.23 -22.92
CA PHE A 7 24.79 7.22 -22.66
C PHE A 7 23.40 6.69 -23.03
N LEU A 8 23.24 6.07 -24.20
CA LEU A 8 21.95 5.50 -24.62
C LEU A 8 21.50 4.36 -23.70
N VAL A 9 22.41 3.46 -23.30
CA VAL A 9 22.09 2.38 -22.36
C VAL A 9 21.68 2.94 -21.00
N SER A 10 22.37 3.97 -20.50
CA SER A 10 22.02 4.66 -19.25
C SER A 10 20.62 5.29 -19.31
N CYS A 11 20.29 5.97 -20.40
CA CYS A 11 18.96 6.56 -20.60
C CYS A 11 17.87 5.49 -20.60
N ILE A 12 18.09 4.39 -21.32
CA ILE A 12 17.13 3.28 -21.39
C ILE A 12 16.87 2.67 -20.00
N LEU A 13 17.93 2.44 -19.21
CA LEU A 13 17.81 1.93 -17.85
C LEU A 13 17.02 2.88 -16.93
N MET A 14 17.26 4.19 -17.02
CA MET A 14 16.49 5.20 -16.28
C MET A 14 15.00 5.18 -16.64
N PHE A 15 14.66 5.05 -17.93
CA PHE A 15 13.27 4.91 -18.37
C PHE A 15 12.62 3.63 -17.85
N PHE A 16 13.34 2.51 -17.83
CA PHE A 16 12.84 1.27 -17.25
C PHE A 16 12.56 1.42 -15.75
N ILE A 17 13.45 2.07 -14.99
CA ILE A 17 13.24 2.33 -13.57
C ILE A 17 12.00 3.20 -13.35
N MET A 18 11.83 4.30 -14.10
CA MET A 18 10.64 5.16 -14.00
C MET A 18 9.34 4.44 -14.38
N ASN A 19 9.36 3.53 -15.37
CA ASN A 19 8.17 2.77 -15.75
C ASN A 19 7.79 1.70 -14.70
N ASN A 20 8.77 1.09 -14.04
CA ASN A 20 8.52 0.09 -12.98
C ASN A 20 8.14 0.72 -11.62
N VAL A 21 8.36 2.03 -11.43
CA VAL A 21 7.96 2.73 -10.20
C VAL A 21 6.46 3.07 -10.17
N LYS A 22 5.70 2.83 -11.25
CA LYS A 22 4.25 3.06 -11.27
C LYS A 22 3.40 2.05 -10.47
N ASP A 23 4.00 1.02 -9.86
CA ASP A 23 3.27 0.00 -9.09
C ASP A 23 3.50 0.06 -7.56
N VAL A 24 3.80 1.24 -7.02
CA VAL A 24 3.61 1.53 -5.57
C VAL A 24 2.62 2.68 -5.34
N GLU A 25 1.98 3.20 -6.40
CA GLU A 25 1.01 4.31 -6.32
C GLU A 25 -0.40 3.92 -6.80
N ALA A 26 -0.78 2.65 -6.65
CA ALA A 26 -2.18 2.25 -6.73
C ALA A 26 -2.93 2.77 -5.49
N GLY A 27 -3.21 4.07 -5.43
CA GLY A 27 -3.98 4.69 -4.33
C GLY A 27 -3.95 6.21 -4.23
N LEU A 28 -3.19 6.95 -5.03
CA LEU A 28 -3.17 8.42 -4.98
C LEU A 28 -4.32 9.02 -5.80
N SER A 29 -5.56 8.82 -5.33
CA SER A 29 -6.58 9.84 -5.56
C SER A 29 -6.39 10.93 -4.50
N PRO A 30 -6.27 12.22 -4.85
CA PRO A 30 -6.19 13.29 -3.88
C PRO A 30 -7.58 13.52 -3.29
N MET A 31 -7.97 12.69 -2.33
CA MET A 31 -9.01 13.02 -1.37
C MET A 31 -8.30 13.46 -0.09
N ASP A 32 -8.22 14.78 0.09
CA ASP A 32 -8.12 15.47 1.38
C ASP A 32 -7.43 14.69 2.52
N ASN A 33 -6.10 14.81 2.63
CA ASN A 33 -5.32 14.32 3.78
C ASN A 33 -5.58 12.86 4.20
N GLN A 34 -5.83 11.98 3.22
CA GLN A 34 -6.00 10.55 3.47
C GLN A 34 -4.94 9.72 2.76
N CYS A 35 -4.15 8.99 3.54
CA CYS A 35 -3.14 8.07 3.05
C CYS A 35 -3.66 6.63 3.12
N GLY A 36 -3.82 6.00 1.96
CA GLY A 36 -4.16 4.59 1.87
C GLY A 36 -2.97 3.70 2.26
N ARG A 37 -3.20 2.72 3.15
CA ARG A 37 -2.23 1.70 3.54
C ARG A 37 -2.90 0.32 3.52
N LYS A 38 -2.15 -0.70 3.12
CA LYS A 38 -2.59 -2.10 3.10
C LYS A 38 -1.67 -3.01 3.90
N ASP A 39 -2.22 -4.04 4.52
CA ASP A 39 -1.47 -5.05 5.27
C ASP A 39 -2.26 -6.36 5.38
N ILE A 40 -1.57 -7.46 5.68
CA ILE A 40 -2.17 -8.80 5.80
C ILE A 40 -2.03 -9.27 7.25
N PHE A 41 -3.11 -9.78 7.81
CA PHE A 41 -3.16 -10.31 9.18
C PHE A 41 -3.73 -11.73 9.20
N VAL A 42 -3.39 -12.47 10.25
CA VAL A 42 -3.86 -13.85 10.44
C VAL A 42 -5.32 -13.86 10.91
N GLY A 43 -6.11 -14.83 10.44
CA GLY A 43 -7.53 -14.95 10.72
C GLY A 43 -8.39 -14.39 9.58
N GLY A 44 -9.72 -14.42 9.74
CA GLY A 44 -10.66 -13.87 8.76
C GLY A 44 -11.32 -12.57 9.20
N CYS A 45 -11.98 -11.89 8.28
CA CYS A 45 -12.67 -10.61 8.50
C CYS A 45 -13.81 -10.73 9.52
N GLY A 46 -14.60 -11.81 9.41
CA GLY A 46 -15.83 -11.97 10.20
C GLY A 46 -16.88 -10.89 9.89
N PRO A 47 -17.94 -10.77 10.72
CA PRO A 47 -19.06 -9.86 10.46
C PRO A 47 -18.70 -8.37 10.59
N ASP A 48 -17.62 -8.04 11.30
CA ASP A 48 -17.14 -6.67 11.55
C ASP A 48 -15.72 -6.46 11.00
N GLY A 49 -15.44 -6.96 9.78
CA GLY A 49 -14.09 -6.98 9.19
C GLY A 49 -13.39 -5.62 9.17
N ASN A 50 -14.13 -4.53 8.97
CA ASN A 50 -13.55 -3.18 9.05
C ASN A 50 -12.96 -2.88 10.44
N LYS A 51 -13.65 -3.24 11.53
CA LYS A 51 -13.18 -3.06 12.91
C LYS A 51 -12.03 -4.00 13.23
N THR A 52 -12.07 -5.24 12.71
CA THR A 52 -10.97 -6.19 12.81
C THR A 52 -9.68 -5.56 12.28
N CYS A 53 -9.72 -5.05 11.04
CA CYS A 53 -8.60 -4.36 10.43
C CYS A 53 -8.11 -3.13 11.21
N ILE A 54 -9.02 -2.27 11.68
CA ILE A 54 -8.65 -1.11 12.52
C ILE A 54 -7.89 -1.59 13.76
N ASN A 55 -8.41 -2.61 14.44
CA ASN A 55 -7.81 -3.14 15.66
C ASN A 55 -6.45 -3.78 15.40
N ASP A 56 -6.25 -4.43 14.25
CA ASP A 56 -4.99 -5.09 13.95
C ASP A 56 -3.87 -4.09 13.61
N PHE A 57 -4.20 -2.99 12.93
CA PHE A 57 -3.27 -1.86 12.78
C PHE A 57 -2.91 -1.22 14.13
N VAL A 58 -3.90 -1.04 15.02
CA VAL A 58 -3.68 -0.53 16.38
C VAL A 58 -2.83 -1.49 17.22
N LYS A 59 -3.05 -2.80 17.14
CA LYS A 59 -2.21 -3.79 17.83
C LYS A 59 -0.77 -3.77 17.30
N LYS A 60 -0.60 -3.61 15.99
CA LYS A 60 0.73 -3.62 15.34
C LYS A 60 1.56 -2.38 15.66
N GLY A 61 0.92 -1.20 15.71
CA GLY A 61 1.63 0.09 15.78
C GLY A 61 1.15 1.06 16.87
N GLY A 62 0.26 0.63 17.77
CA GLY A 62 -0.38 1.47 18.79
C GLY A 62 -1.48 2.39 18.24
N GLU A 63 -2.11 3.17 19.12
CA GLU A 63 -3.21 4.10 18.78
C GLU A 63 -2.82 5.17 17.75
N GLY A 64 -1.54 5.54 17.66
CA GLY A 64 -1.05 6.45 16.61
C GLY A 64 -1.16 5.86 15.19
N ASN A 65 -1.33 4.53 15.08
CA ASN A 65 -1.60 3.84 13.82
C ASN A 65 -3.09 3.45 13.71
N ARG A 66 -4.01 4.24 14.26
CA ARG A 66 -5.44 4.02 14.07
C ARG A 66 -5.92 4.62 12.73
N PRO A 67 -6.36 3.82 11.75
CA PRO A 67 -6.96 4.33 10.52
C PRO A 67 -8.36 4.92 10.74
N SER A 68 -8.77 5.82 9.85
CA SER A 68 -10.12 6.41 9.83
C SER A 68 -11.17 5.44 9.27
N SER A 69 -10.81 4.62 8.29
CA SER A 69 -11.68 3.61 7.68
C SER A 69 -10.86 2.44 7.17
N CYS A 70 -11.46 1.24 7.13
CA CYS A 70 -10.85 0.04 6.56
C CYS A 70 -11.88 -0.80 5.81
N GLU A 71 -11.42 -1.45 4.75
CA GLU A 71 -12.04 -2.59 4.09
C GLU A 71 -11.25 -3.85 4.42
N CYS A 72 -11.95 -4.99 4.44
CA CYS A 72 -11.37 -6.29 4.77
C CYS A 72 -11.79 -7.31 3.72
N ASP A 73 -10.81 -8.01 3.16
CA ASP A 73 -11.01 -9.11 2.22
C ASP A 73 -10.41 -10.40 2.81
N ASP A 74 -11.20 -11.48 2.90
CA ASP A 74 -10.69 -12.77 3.32
C ASP A 74 -9.74 -13.37 2.28
N PHE A 75 -8.60 -13.88 2.74
CA PHE A 75 -7.56 -14.52 1.93
C PHE A 75 -7.11 -15.84 2.57
N GLY A 76 -7.91 -16.89 2.37
CA GLY A 76 -7.60 -18.22 2.92
C GLY A 76 -7.72 -18.24 4.45
N GLN A 77 -6.59 -18.38 5.15
CA GLN A 77 -6.52 -18.30 6.63
C GLN A 77 -6.04 -16.94 7.14
N GLU A 78 -5.87 -15.98 6.24
CA GLU A 78 -5.47 -14.61 6.49
C GLU A 78 -6.55 -13.66 5.96
N HIS A 79 -6.44 -12.38 6.28
CA HIS A 79 -7.27 -11.34 5.71
C HIS A 79 -6.43 -10.13 5.33
N LEU A 80 -6.78 -9.53 4.19
CA LEU A 80 -6.17 -8.31 3.67
C LEU A 80 -6.97 -7.10 4.17
N CYS A 81 -6.29 -6.19 4.82
CA CYS A 81 -6.84 -4.91 5.25
C CYS A 81 -6.40 -3.80 4.29
N ARG A 82 -7.36 -3.02 3.79
CA ARG A 82 -7.11 -1.78 3.04
C ARG A 82 -7.69 -0.62 3.83
N CYS A 83 -6.84 0.26 4.35
CA CYS A 83 -7.23 1.28 5.31
C CYS A 83 -6.79 2.68 4.87
N ASN A 84 -7.58 3.69 5.23
CA ASN A 84 -7.22 5.09 5.05
C ASN A 84 -6.80 5.67 6.39
N PHE A 85 -5.73 6.47 6.38
CA PHE A 85 -5.18 7.15 7.55
C PHE A 85 -5.26 8.65 7.35
N SER A 86 -5.46 9.41 8.43
CA SER A 86 -5.24 10.85 8.36
C SER A 86 -3.74 11.11 8.22
N CYS A 87 -3.36 11.70 7.09
CA CYS A 87 -2.06 12.31 6.79
C CYS A 87 -2.04 13.88 6.56
#